data_AF-C4FPB0-F1
#
_entry.id   AF-C4FPB0-F1
#
_cell.length_a   1.000
_cell.length_b   1.000
_cell.length_c   1.000
_cell.angle_alpha   90.00
_cell.angle_beta   90.00
_cell.angle_gamma   90.00
#
_symmetry.space_group_name_H-M   'P 1'
#
loop_
_entity.id
_entity.type
_entity.pdbx_description
1 polymer ?
#
loop_
_entity_poly.entity_id
_entity_poly.type
_entity_poly.pdbx_seq_one_letter_code
_entity_poly.pdbx_strand_id
1 'polypeptide(L)' 'MPKYIGESKVPVMEFCEYCWEVLNEDGTCPTEGCVHNDLMDEVHEDETTSPTQL' A
#
# COMPACT_ATOMS: atom_id res chain seq x y z
N MET A 1 2.09 -11.01 5.80
CA MET A 1 1.30 -12.26 5.75
C MET A 1 0.51 -12.35 4.45
N PRO A 2 0.26 -13.55 3.90
CA PRO A 2 -0.56 -13.72 2.71
C PRO A 2 -2.03 -13.37 2.99
N LYS A 3 -2.57 -12.37 2.29
CA LYS A 3 -3.99 -11.98 2.32
C LYS A 3 -4.73 -12.69 1.18
N TYR A 4 -5.97 -13.13 1.38
CA TYR A 4 -6.77 -13.80 0.34
C TYR A 4 -8.10 -13.06 0.16
N ILE A 5 -8.55 -12.92 -1.10
CA ILE A 5 -9.82 -12.28 -1.43
C ILE A 5 -10.83 -13.35 -1.87
N GLY A 6 -11.96 -13.43 -1.16
CA GLY A 6 -13.04 -14.38 -1.45
C GLY A 6 -12.59 -15.83 -1.39
N GLU A 7 -12.96 -16.62 -2.40
CA GLU A 7 -12.57 -18.03 -2.55
C GLU A 7 -11.22 -18.23 -3.28
N SER A 8 -10.47 -17.15 -3.53
CA SER A 8 -9.18 -17.25 -4.22
C SER A 8 -8.19 -18.08 -3.41
N LYS A 9 -7.55 -19.05 -4.08
CA LYS A 9 -6.42 -19.81 -3.52
C LYS A 9 -5.06 -19.14 -3.77
N VAL A 10 -5.06 -18.01 -4.47
CA VAL A 10 -3.87 -17.21 -4.77
C VAL A 10 -3.86 -16.01 -3.83
N PRO A 11 -2.79 -15.81 -3.04
CA PRO A 11 -2.71 -14.69 -2.13
C PRO A 11 -2.49 -13.37 -2.89
N VAL A 12 -3.05 -12.29 -2.36
CA VAL A 12 -2.81 -10.92 -2.79
C VAL A 12 -1.60 -10.38 -2.05
N MET A 13 -0.74 -9.71 -2.80
CA MET A 13 0.42 -8.98 -2.32
C MET A 13 0.25 -7.53 -2.73
N GLU A 14 0.53 -6.62 -1.80
CA GLU A 14 0.55 -5.19 -2.04
C GLU A 14 1.99 -4.79 -2.30
N PHE A 15 2.22 -3.98 -3.33
CA PHE A 15 3.54 -3.53 -3.74
C PHE A 15 3.64 -2.02 -3.52
N CYS A 16 4.82 -1.57 -3.10
CA CYS A 16 5.15 -0.16 -3.05
C CYS A 16 5.14 0.42 -4.47
N GLU A 17 4.39 1.51 -4.68
CA GLU A 17 4.30 2.13 -6.01
C GLU A 17 5.62 2.79 -6.47
N TYR A 18 6.53 3.09 -5.53
CA TYR A 18 7.79 3.79 -5.82
C TYR A 18 8.97 2.86 -6.08
N CYS A 19 9.08 1.77 -5.30
CA CYS A 19 10.24 0.87 -5.37
C CYS A 19 9.88 -0.58 -5.71
N TRP A 20 8.59 -0.90 -5.86
CA TRP A 20 8.08 -2.23 -6.22
C TRP A 20 8.41 -3.37 -5.25
N GLU A 21 8.91 -3.06 -4.06
CA GLU A 21 9.02 -4.03 -2.97
C GLU A 21 7.64 -4.37 -2.41
N VAL A 22 7.51 -5.56 -1.84
CA VAL A 22 6.28 -5.99 -1.18
C VAL A 22 6.11 -5.17 0.10
N LEU A 23 4.94 -4.56 0.27
CA LEU A 23 4.61 -3.77 1.47
C LEU A 23 4.48 -4.68 2.70
N ASN A 24 4.79 -4.10 3.86
CA ASN A 24 4.51 -4.68 5.15
C ASN A 24 3.00 -4.77 5.40
N GLU A 25 2.59 -5.46 6.46
CA GLU A 25 1.17 -5.65 6.78
C GLU A 25 0.43 -4.36 7.11
N ASP A 26 1.16 -3.36 7.62
CA ASP A 26 0.68 -2.01 7.95
C ASP A 26 0.71 -1.06 6.73
N GLY A 27 1.12 -1.55 5.56
CA GLY A 27 1.23 -0.76 4.34
C GLY A 27 2.53 0.03 4.22
N THR A 28 3.45 -0.04 5.19
CA THR A 28 4.77 0.60 5.08
C THR A 28 5.68 -0.15 4.11
N CYS A 29 6.56 0.58 3.45
CA CYS A 29 7.58 0.01 2.58
C CYS A 29 8.78 -0.48 3.42
N PRO A 30 9.29 -1.71 3.23
CA PRO A 30 10.43 -2.22 3.98
C PRO A 30 11.77 -1.60 3.58
N THR A 31 11.81 -0.90 2.44
CA THR A 31 13.02 -0.23 1.94
C THR A 31 13.32 1.02 2.76
N GLU A 32 14.50 1.04 3.38
CA GLU A 32 14.99 2.20 4.13
C GLU A 32 15.07 3.45 3.22
N GLY A 33 14.50 4.56 3.68
CA GLY A 33 14.48 5.83 2.93
C GLY A 33 13.57 5.82 1.69
N CYS A 34 12.58 4.93 1.61
CA CYS A 34 11.60 4.96 0.54
C CYS A 34 10.61 6.12 0.74
N VAL A 35 10.45 6.95 -0.30
CA VAL A 35 9.52 8.09 -0.34
C VAL A 35 8.06 7.71 -0.04
N HIS A 36 7.68 6.45 -0.23
CA HIS A 36 6.38 5.92 0.20
C HIS A 36 6.09 6.22 1.66
N ASN A 37 7.07 5.96 2.54
CA ASN A 37 6.90 6.12 3.97
C ASN A 37 6.91 7.61 4.35
N ASP A 38 7.72 8.42 3.65
CA ASP A 38 7.76 9.87 3.87
C ASP A 38 6.41 10.52 3.52
N LEU A 39 5.79 10.10 2.41
CA LEU A 39 4.49 10.62 1.96
C LEU A 39 3.31 10.08 2.80
N MET A 40 3.43 8.92 3.45
CA MET A 40 2.38 8.41 4.34
C MET A 40 2.11 9.32 5.54
N ASP A 41 3.16 9.94 6.08
CA ASP A 41 3.02 10.89 7.19
C ASP A 41 2.41 12.24 6.76
N GLU A 42 2.51 12.59 5.47
CA GLU A 42 1.96 13.84 4.91
C GLU A 42 0.45 13.76 4.59
N VAL A 43 -0.11 12.55 4.46
CA VAL A 43 -1.52 12.34 4.04
C VAL A 43 -2.54 12.52 5.18
N HIS A 44 -2.12 12.89 6.39
CA HIS A 44 -3.04 13.15 7.51
C HIS A 44 -3.77 14.51 7.44
N GLU A 45 -3.56 15.32 6.39
CA GLU A 45 -4.26 16.60 6.17
C GLU A 45 -4.84 16.75 4.74
N ASP A 46 -5.53 15.75 4.19
CA ASP A 46 -6.54 16.03 3.16
C ASP A 46 -7.64 14.96 3.09
N GLU A 47 -8.88 15.39 3.38
CA GLU A 47 -10.10 14.64 3.09
C GLU A 47 -10.37 14.63 1.58
N THR A 48 -9.52 13.99 0.77
CA THR A 48 -9.85 13.75 -0.65
C THR A 48 -10.04 12.27 -0.92
N THR A 49 -11.29 11.86 -0.67
CA THR A 49 -12.07 10.97 -1.53
C THR A 49 -11.43 10.80 -2.91
N SER A 50 -10.82 9.64 -3.19
CA SER A 50 -10.69 9.19 -4.57
C SER A 50 -12.09 8.85 -5.07
N PRO A 51 -12.69 9.59 -6.01
CA PRO A 51 -13.93 9.13 -6.62
C PRO A 51 -13.57 7.89 -7.43
N THR A 52 -14.29 6.81 -7.15
CA THR A 52 -14.52 5.70 -8.06
C THR A 52 -14.45 6.18 -9.52
N GLN A 53 -13.42 5.76 -10.25
CA GLN A 53 -13.43 5.87 -11.70
C GLN A 53 -14.27 4.70 -12.21
N LEU A 54 -15.50 5.05 -12.62
CA LEU A 54 -16.49 4.25 -13.34
C LEU A 54 -16.22 4.35 -14.84
#